data_AF-A0AA41B0X5-F1
#
_entry.id   AF-A0AA41B0X5-F1
#
_cell.length_a   1.000
_cell.length_b   1.000
_cell.length_c   1.000
_cell.angle_alpha   90.00
_cell.angle_beta   90.00
_cell.angle_gamma   90.00
#
_symmetry.space_group_name_H-M   'P 1'
#
loop_
_entity.id
_entity.type
_entity.pdbx_description
1 polymer ?
#
loop_
_entity_poly.entity_id
_entity_poly.type
_entity_poly.pdbx_seq_one_letter_code
_entity_poly.pdbx_strand_id
1 'polypeptide(L)'
;MPIGISEVRAYISQLPDTAAVATVQEACATRLRELDSAAYNSITAGSRARITDSLRPACLRRLTGTVQERNRSGTRAGFLLDEYSTRLLRTDPRSRYRIPEDTKRYRLPGNGVPLSCLELIED
;
A
#
# COMPACT_ATOMS: atom_id res chain seq x y z
N MET A 1 5.56 34.78 -1.30
CA MET A 1 6.24 34.08 -2.41
C MET A 1 6.38 32.63 -2.03
N PRO A 2 6.18 31.67 -2.95
CA PRO A 2 6.45 30.27 -2.65
C PRO A 2 7.94 30.09 -2.37
N ILE A 3 8.27 29.46 -1.24
CA ILE A 3 9.66 29.10 -0.92
C ILE A 3 10.13 28.06 -1.95
N GLY A 4 11.29 28.30 -2.56
CA GLY A 4 11.88 27.39 -3.54
C GLY A 4 12.60 26.21 -2.89
N ILE A 5 12.74 25.09 -3.61
CA ILE A 5 13.47 23.91 -3.09
C ILE A 5 14.93 24.24 -2.73
N SER A 6 15.55 25.19 -3.46
CA SER A 6 16.90 25.67 -3.18
C SER A 6 17.00 26.41 -1.84
N GLU A 7 15.98 27.19 -1.48
CA GLU A 7 15.91 27.92 -0.21
C GLU A 7 15.71 26.95 0.96
N VAL A 8 14.85 25.94 0.80
CA VAL A 8 14.68 24.86 1.79
C VAL A 8 16.01 24.12 2.01
N ARG A 9 16.73 23.80 0.94
CA ARG A 9 18.04 23.14 1.04
C ARG A 9 19.06 24.03 1.75
N ALA A 10 19.08 25.32 1.45
CA ALA A 10 19.94 26.28 2.13
C ALA A 10 19.63 26.35 3.63
N TYR A 11 18.35 26.42 4.01
CA TYR A 11 17.93 26.38 5.41
C TYR A 11 18.38 25.11 6.14
N ILE A 12 18.14 23.94 5.55
CA ILE A 12 18.54 22.65 6.14
C ILE A 12 20.06 22.59 6.36
N SER A 13 20.86 23.18 5.46
CA SER A 13 22.32 23.22 5.59
C SER A 13 22.83 24.09 6.74
N GLN A 14 21.99 24.97 7.28
CA GLN A 14 22.31 25.86 8.40
C GLN A 14 21.89 25.29 9.77
N LEU A 15 21.27 24.10 9.80
CA LEU A 15 20.81 23.50 11.04
C LEU A 15 22.00 23.12 11.95
N PRO A 16 21.92 23.43 13.26
CA PRO A 16 23.08 23.41 14.14
C PRO A 16 23.52 22.00 14.56
N ASP A 17 22.60 21.03 14.54
CA ASP A 17 22.84 19.68 15.04
C ASP A 17 21.90 18.63 14.41
N THR A 18 22.13 17.37 14.79
CA THR A 18 21.35 16.22 14.32
C THR A 18 19.91 16.23 14.80
N ALA A 19 19.60 16.82 15.97
CA ALA A 19 18.24 16.88 16.50
C ALA A 19 17.37 17.85 15.69
N ALA A 20 17.94 18.97 15.27
CA ALA A 20 17.28 19.93 14.39
C ALA A 20 16.98 19.31 13.01
N VAL A 21 17.93 18.55 12.43
CA VAL A 21 17.72 17.80 11.18
C VAL A 21 16.65 16.72 11.33
N ALA A 22 16.63 15.99 12.45
CA ALA A 22 15.63 14.96 12.72
C ALA A 22 14.21 15.53 12.76
N THR A 23 14.02 16.73 13.32
CA THR A 23 12.73 17.43 13.31
C THR A 23 12.23 17.69 11.88
N VAL A 24 13.11 18.11 10.98
CA VAL A 24 12.75 18.30 9.56
C VAL A 24 12.39 16.98 8.90
N GLN A 25 13.14 15.91 9.18
CA GLN A 25 12.82 14.57 8.66
C GLN A 25 11.43 14.09 9.13
N GLU A 26 11.09 14.32 10.39
CA GLU A 26 9.77 13.97 10.94
C GLU A 26 8.64 14.77 10.26
N ALA A 27 8.84 16.08 10.07
CA ALA A 27 7.90 16.92 9.34
C ALA A 27 7.70 16.45 7.89
N CYS A 28 8.79 16.12 7.19
CA CYS A 28 8.73 15.54 5.84
C CYS A 28 7.97 14.21 5.83
N ALA A 29 8.27 13.31 6.76
CA ALA A 29 7.59 12.03 6.87
C ALA A 29 6.09 12.19 7.14
N THR A 30 5.71 13.17 7.96
CA THR A 30 4.31 13.50 8.22
C THR A 30 3.62 14.03 6.97
N ARG A 31 4.26 14.95 6.24
CA ARG A 31 3.68 15.49 5.01
C ARG A 31 3.50 14.43 3.92
N LEU A 32 4.47 13.52 3.77
CA LEU A 32 4.35 12.40 2.84
C LEU A 32 3.19 11.48 3.21
N ARG A 33 3.01 11.17 4.51
CA ARG A 33 1.87 10.38 4.99
C ARG A 33 0.53 11.03 4.68
N GLU A 34 0.41 12.35 4.82
CA GLU A 34 -0.81 13.09 4.46
C GLU A 34 -1.12 13.02 2.97
N LEU A 35 -0.10 13.20 2.13
CA LEU A 35 -0.23 13.12 0.67
C LEU A 35 -0.63 11.71 0.23
N ASP A 36 0.00 10.67 0.79
CA ASP A 36 -0.36 9.28 0.55
C ASP A 36 -1.79 8.98 0.99
N SER A 37 -2.18 9.44 2.19
CA SER A 37 -3.56 9.27 2.66
C SER A 37 -4.55 9.92 1.70
N ALA A 38 -4.28 11.16 1.26
CA ALA A 38 -5.13 11.85 0.32
C ALA A 38 -5.23 11.13 -1.03
N ALA A 39 -4.10 10.64 -1.56
CA ALA A 39 -4.05 9.93 -2.83
C ALA A 39 -4.86 8.62 -2.82
N TYR A 40 -4.90 7.92 -1.68
CA TYR A 40 -5.55 6.62 -1.55
C TYR A 40 -6.85 6.65 -0.75
N ASN A 41 -7.43 7.82 -0.47
CA ASN A 41 -8.66 7.94 0.32
C ASN A 41 -9.88 7.24 -0.33
N SER A 42 -9.91 7.11 -1.65
CA SER A 42 -10.96 6.40 -2.38
C SER A 42 -10.95 4.89 -2.14
N ILE A 43 -9.81 4.31 -1.72
CA ILE A 43 -9.65 2.87 -1.50
C ILE A 43 -10.19 2.52 -0.11
N THR A 44 -11.48 2.22 -0.03
CA THR A 44 -12.19 1.93 1.23
C THR A 44 -12.48 0.44 1.38
N ALA A 45 -12.75 -0.01 2.61
CA ALA A 45 -13.15 -1.38 2.84
C ALA A 45 -14.47 -1.67 2.10
N GLY A 46 -14.55 -2.82 1.44
CA GLY A 46 -15.66 -3.20 0.56
C GLY A 46 -15.45 -2.86 -0.91
N SER A 47 -14.53 -1.94 -1.26
CA SER A 47 -14.22 -1.64 -2.65
C SER A 47 -13.61 -2.85 -3.37
N ARG A 48 -13.97 -3.05 -4.64
CA ARG A 48 -13.25 -3.97 -5.53
C ARG A 48 -11.98 -3.32 -6.05
N ALA A 49 -10.89 -4.09 -6.06
CA ALA A 49 -9.63 -3.62 -6.58
C ALA A 49 -8.83 -4.75 -7.22
N ARG A 50 -7.81 -4.35 -7.97
CA ARG A 50 -6.77 -5.20 -8.55
C ARG A 50 -5.43 -4.87 -7.91
N ILE A 51 -4.62 -5.88 -7.64
CA ILE A 51 -3.24 -5.70 -7.23
C ILE A 51 -2.40 -5.31 -8.46
N THR A 52 -1.66 -4.21 -8.39
CA THR A 52 -0.85 -3.71 -9.50
C THR A 52 0.46 -4.49 -9.66
N ASP A 53 1.15 -4.26 -10.79
CA ASP A 53 2.42 -4.94 -11.11
C ASP A 53 3.61 -4.50 -10.22
N SER A 54 3.43 -3.44 -9.41
CA SER A 54 4.47 -2.94 -8.51
C SER A 54 4.65 -3.81 -7.25
N LEU A 55 3.67 -4.65 -6.90
CA LEU A 55 3.76 -5.51 -5.73
C LEU A 55 4.85 -6.59 -5.91
N ARG A 56 5.61 -6.82 -4.84
CA ARG A 56 6.47 -8.00 -4.65
C ARG A 56 5.78 -8.82 -3.55
N PRO A 57 5.33 -10.07 -3.76
CA PRO A 57 5.68 -11.09 -4.77
C PRO A 57 4.94 -11.00 -6.10
N ALA A 58 5.55 -11.54 -7.17
CA ALA A 58 4.98 -11.51 -8.52
C ALA A 58 3.72 -12.36 -8.70
N CYS A 59 3.55 -13.44 -7.93
CA CYS A 59 2.36 -14.31 -7.97
C CYS A 59 1.07 -13.60 -7.50
N LEU A 60 1.19 -12.47 -6.79
CA LEU A 60 0.05 -11.67 -6.36
C LEU A 60 -0.38 -10.60 -7.36
N ARG A 61 0.44 -10.32 -8.38
CA ARG A 61 0.17 -9.26 -9.33
C ARG A 61 -1.07 -9.59 -10.15
N ARG A 62 -1.86 -8.55 -10.44
CA ARG A 62 -3.10 -8.59 -11.24
C ARG A 62 -4.23 -9.41 -10.63
N LEU A 63 -4.03 -10.01 -9.46
CA LEU A 63 -5.10 -10.66 -8.73
C LEU A 63 -6.12 -9.62 -8.26
N THR A 64 -7.38 -10.01 -8.30
CA THR A 64 -8.53 -9.17 -7.97
C THR A 64 -9.19 -9.65 -6.69
N GLY A 65 -9.87 -8.72 -6.02
CA GLY A 65 -10.50 -9.00 -4.75
C GLY A 65 -11.16 -7.78 -4.14
N THR A 66 -11.57 -7.93 -2.89
CA THR A 66 -12.23 -6.92 -2.10
C THR A 66 -11.29 -6.41 -1.02
N VAL A 67 -11.13 -5.09 -0.97
CA VAL A 67 -10.37 -4.38 0.06
C VAL A 67 -11.05 -4.60 1.41
N GLN A 68 -10.27 -4.93 2.43
CA GLN A 68 -10.71 -5.08 3.81
C GLN A 68 -10.21 -3.89 4.64
N GLU A 69 -10.43 -3.94 5.95
CA GLU A 69 -9.95 -2.91 6.87
C GLU A 69 -8.46 -2.61 6.70
N ARG A 70 -8.12 -1.33 6.86
CA ARG A 70 -6.74 -0.85 6.84
C ARG A 70 -6.02 -1.27 8.11
N ASN A 71 -4.71 -1.42 8.02
CA ASN A 71 -3.86 -1.61 9.19
C ASN A 71 -3.83 -0.33 10.04
N ARG A 72 -3.27 -0.41 11.26
CA ARG A 72 -3.20 0.73 12.20
C ARG A 72 -2.51 1.97 11.62
N SER A 73 -1.53 1.81 10.73
CA SER A 73 -0.83 2.93 10.09
C SER A 73 -1.58 3.52 8.89
N GLY A 74 -2.67 2.90 8.45
CA GLY A 74 -3.46 3.35 7.31
C GLY A 74 -2.80 3.18 5.94
N THR A 75 -1.60 2.60 5.86
CA THR A 75 -0.80 2.48 4.62
C THR A 75 -1.05 1.18 3.87
N ARG A 76 -1.68 0.20 4.51
CA ARG A 76 -1.96 -1.13 3.94
C ARG A 76 -3.39 -1.53 4.27
N ALA A 77 -4.00 -2.35 3.42
CA ALA A 77 -5.32 -2.91 3.65
C ALA A 77 -5.30 -4.42 3.57
N GLY A 78 -6.08 -5.08 4.42
CA GLY A 78 -6.38 -6.50 4.21
C GLY A 78 -7.00 -6.69 2.82
N PHE A 79 -6.81 -7.86 2.22
CA PHE A 79 -7.28 -8.12 0.87
C PHE A 79 -7.86 -9.52 0.76
N LEU A 80 -9.14 -9.59 0.38
CA LEU A 80 -9.86 -10.84 0.19
C LEU A 80 -9.96 -11.12 -1.31
N LEU A 81 -9.23 -12.12 -1.78
CA LEU A 81 -9.24 -12.49 -3.20
C LEU A 81 -10.62 -13.00 -3.62
N ASP A 82 -11.01 -12.70 -4.86
CA ASP A 82 -12.16 -13.36 -5.47
C ASP A 82 -11.85 -14.83 -5.80
N GLU A 83 -12.87 -15.57 -6.23
CA GLU A 83 -12.76 -17.02 -6.44
C GLU A 83 -11.79 -17.37 -7.56
N TYR A 84 -11.77 -16.57 -8.63
CA TYR A 84 -10.89 -16.77 -9.76
C TYR A 84 -9.43 -16.53 -9.36
N SER A 85 -9.15 -15.41 -8.71
CA SER A 85 -7.82 -15.04 -8.23
C SER A 85 -7.32 -15.99 -7.15
N THR A 86 -8.21 -16.48 -6.28
CA THR A 86 -7.90 -17.52 -5.30
C THR A 86 -7.47 -18.81 -6.00
N ARG A 87 -8.18 -19.22 -7.05
CA ARG A 87 -7.83 -20.40 -7.84
C ARG A 87 -6.49 -20.22 -8.55
N LEU A 88 -6.27 -19.08 -9.20
CA LEU A 88 -5.01 -18.76 -9.86
C LEU A 88 -3.84 -18.84 -8.89
N LEU A 89 -3.95 -18.18 -7.73
CA LEU A 89 -2.90 -18.17 -6.72
C LEU A 89 -2.63 -19.55 -6.13
N ARG A 90 -3.66 -20.41 -6.01
CA ARG A 90 -3.50 -21.81 -5.57
C ARG A 90 -2.68 -22.60 -6.59
N THR A 91 -2.95 -22.40 -7.88
CA THR A 91 -2.28 -23.14 -8.97
C THR A 91 -0.91 -22.57 -9.36
N ASP A 92 -0.57 -21.35 -8.93
CA ASP A 92 0.71 -20.73 -9.29
C ASP A 92 1.88 -21.45 -8.58
N PRO A 93 2.82 -22.07 -9.32
CA PRO A 93 3.95 -22.80 -8.73
C PRO A 93 4.92 -21.88 -7.97
N ARG A 94 4.86 -20.56 -8.18
CA ARG A 94 5.67 -19.56 -7.46
C ARG A 94 4.99 -19.10 -6.17
N SER A 95 3.72 -19.45 -5.96
CA SER A 95 2.98 -19.10 -4.75
C SER A 95 3.57 -19.80 -3.54
N ARG A 96 3.81 -19.03 -2.47
CA ARG A 96 4.15 -19.57 -1.15
C ARG A 96 2.92 -19.67 -0.24
N TYR A 97 1.75 -19.34 -0.76
CA TYR A 97 0.50 -19.34 0.00
C TYR A 97 -0.14 -20.72 -0.05
N ARG A 98 -0.27 -21.36 1.11
CA ARG A 98 -1.00 -22.62 1.23
C ARG A 98 -2.49 -22.33 1.32
N ILE A 99 -3.19 -22.49 0.20
CA ILE A 99 -4.64 -22.26 0.10
C ILE A 99 -5.35 -23.63 0.13
N PRO A 100 -6.19 -23.91 1.15
CA PRO A 100 -6.99 -25.14 1.18
C PRO A 100 -7.89 -25.29 -0.06
N GLU A 101 -8.17 -26.53 -0.47
CA GLU A 101 -8.95 -26.85 -1.68
C GLU A 101 -10.39 -26.33 -1.61
N ASP A 102 -10.99 -26.37 -0.42
CA ASP A 102 -12.35 -25.90 -0.13
C ASP A 102 -12.46 -24.38 -0.02
N THR A 103 -11.34 -23.66 0.03
CA THR A 103 -11.35 -22.20 0.17
C THR A 103 -11.77 -21.53 -1.14
N LYS A 104 -12.98 -20.96 -1.16
CA LYS A 104 -13.47 -20.19 -2.31
C LYS A 104 -12.79 -18.83 -2.44
N ARG A 105 -12.72 -18.06 -1.34
CA ARG A 105 -12.10 -16.72 -1.30
C ARG A 105 -11.01 -16.69 -0.26
N TYR A 106 -9.77 -16.47 -0.69
CA TYR A 106 -8.61 -16.49 0.20
C TYR A 106 -8.25 -15.09 0.68
N ARG A 107 -8.17 -14.91 2.00
CA ARG A 107 -7.67 -13.67 2.60
C ARG A 107 -6.15 -13.71 2.63
N LEU A 108 -5.51 -12.73 1.98
CA LEU A 108 -4.05 -12.64 2.02
C LEU A 108 -3.57 -12.43 3.47
N PRO A 109 -2.65 -13.28 3.97
CA PRO A 109 -2.18 -13.21 5.34
C PRO A 109 -1.21 -12.04 5.56
N GLY A 110 -1.00 -11.69 6.82
CA GLY A 110 -0.07 -10.63 7.24
C GLY A 110 -0.71 -9.24 7.26
N ASN A 111 0.12 -8.20 7.16
CA ASN A 111 -0.28 -6.80 7.31
C ASN A 111 -1.03 -6.21 6.10
N GLY A 112 -1.51 -7.05 5.19
CA GLY A 112 -2.24 -6.62 4.00
C GLY A 112 -1.37 -6.10 2.85
N VAL A 113 -2.05 -5.66 1.80
CA VAL A 113 -1.47 -5.12 0.57
C VAL A 113 -1.28 -3.60 0.73
N PRO A 114 -0.12 -3.03 0.35
CA PRO A 114 0.06 -1.57 0.34
C PRO A 114 -0.99 -0.90 -0.54
N LEU A 115 -1.57 0.21 -0.08
CA LEU A 115 -2.59 0.94 -0.84
C LEU A 115 -2.08 1.43 -2.20
N SER A 116 -0.80 1.79 -2.28
CA SER A 116 -0.12 2.17 -3.53
C SER A 116 0.00 1.04 -4.55
N CYS A 117 -0.27 -0.20 -4.14
CA CYS A 117 -0.27 -1.37 -5.01
C CYS A 117 -1.69 -1.83 -5.36
N LEU A 118 -2.71 -1.02 -5.07
CA LEU A 118 -4.10 -1.33 -5.35
C LEU A 118 -4.66 -0.30 -6.35
N GLU A 119 -5.36 -0.82 -7.35
CA GLU A 119 -6.09 -0.04 -8.34
C GLU A 119 -7.57 -0.41 -8.24
N LEU A 120 -8.43 0.57 -8.03
CA LEU A 120 -9.88 0.33 -7.99
C LEU A 120 -10.35 -0.15 -9.35
N ILE A 121 -11.21 -1.16 -9.36
CA ILE A 121 -11.88 -1.63 -10.57
C ILE A 121 -13.37 -1.36 -10.39
N GLU A 122 -13.96 -0.67 -11.35
CA GLU A 122 -15.41 -0.56 -11.45
C GLU A 122 -15.98 -1.92 -11.89
N ASP A 123 -17.20 -2.22 -11.43
CA ASP A 123 -17.95 -3.39 -11.89
C ASP A 123 -18.50 -3.19 -13.30
#